data_AF-A0A524EDP2-F1
#
_entry.id   AF-A0A524EDP2-F1
#
_cell.length_a   1.000
_cell.length_b   1.000
_cell.length_c   1.000
_cell.angle_alpha   90.00
_cell.angle_beta   90.00
_cell.angle_gamma   90.00
#
_symmetry.space_group_name_H-M   'P 1'
#
loop_
_entity.id
_entity.type
_entity.pdbx_description
1 polymer ?
#
loop_
_entity_poly.entity_id
_entity_poly.type
_entity_poly.pdbx_seq_one_letter_code
_entity_poly.pdbx_strand_id
1 'polypeptide(L)'
;MDTLIYLVFLITLISNSIVIGGLVITVINKNIRLWPPPGKNSWQFWCSWIFTTIAYSGIIILSILSKDNFIFSHWSRYPIGIAFLIIGLVFLIWGIRTLSLHASLGLKGTLITYGPYKYTRNPQYLGDI
;
A
#
# COMPACT_ATOMS: atom_id res chain seq x y z
N MET A 1 13.16 -7.01 -22.93
CA MET A 1 13.13 -6.52 -21.53
C MET A 1 12.20 -5.32 -21.42
N ASP A 2 12.35 -4.34 -22.31
CA ASP A 2 11.60 -3.08 -22.28
C ASP A 2 10.09 -3.27 -22.34
N THR A 3 9.56 -4.09 -23.26
CA THR A 3 8.12 -4.36 -23.36
C THR A 3 7.52 -4.90 -22.06
N LEU A 4 8.23 -5.77 -21.34
CA LEU A 4 7.77 -6.29 -20.05
C LEU A 4 7.71 -5.17 -19.00
N ILE A 5 8.76 -4.34 -18.91
CA ILE A 5 8.79 -3.19 -17.99
C ILE A 5 7.63 -2.24 -18.28
N TYR A 6 7.39 -1.90 -19.55
CA TYR A 6 6.28 -1.06 -19.97
C TYR A 6 4.91 -1.67 -19.59
N LEU A 7 4.73 -2.97 -19.79
CA LEU A 7 3.48 -3.65 -19.41
C LEU A 7 3.26 -3.62 -17.89
N VAL A 8 4.27 -3.96 -17.09
CA VAL A 8 4.18 -3.90 -15.63
C VAL A 8 3.92 -2.47 -15.17
N PHE A 9 4.59 -1.48 -15.77
CA PHE A 9 4.37 -0.06 -15.49
C PHE A 9 2.92 0.36 -15.77
N LEU A 10 2.38 0.03 -16.94
CA LEU A 10 1.00 0.37 -17.30
C LEU A 10 -0.01 -0.30 -16.36
N ILE A 11 0.16 -1.59 -16.05
CA ILE A 11 -0.72 -2.31 -15.12
C ILE A 11 -0.67 -1.67 -13.72
N THR A 12 0.53 -1.32 -13.25
CA THR A 12 0.73 -0.67 -11.96
C THR A 12 0.06 0.70 -11.92
N LEU A 13 0.26 1.51 -12.96
CA LEU A 13 -0.29 2.85 -13.10
C LEU A 13 -1.82 2.82 -13.15
N ILE A 14 -2.40 1.93 -13.95
CA ILE A 14 -3.85 1.76 -14.06
C ILE A 14 -4.44 1.32 -12.72
N SER A 15 -3.83 0.32 -12.07
CA SER A 15 -4.30 -0.18 -10.77
C SER A 15 -4.28 0.91 -9.70
N ASN A 16 -3.21 1.68 -9.65
CA ASN A 16 -3.09 2.80 -8.70
C ASN A 16 -4.11 3.92 -9.01
N SER A 17 -4.30 4.24 -10.29
CA SER A 17 -5.30 5.23 -10.74
C SER A 17 -6.73 4.82 -10.40
N ILE A 18 -7.06 3.52 -10.51
CA ILE A 18 -8.36 2.98 -10.10
C ILE A 18 -8.58 3.17 -8.60
N VAL A 19 -7.58 2.84 -7.77
CA VAL A 19 -7.67 3.02 -6.32
C VAL A 19 -7.84 4.49 -5.95
N ILE A 20 -6.97 5.37 -6.45
CA ILE A 20 -7.03 6.82 -6.17
C ILE A 20 -8.36 7.41 -6.66
N GLY A 21 -8.75 7.12 -7.90
CA GLY A 21 -10.02 7.60 -8.47
C GLY A 21 -11.21 7.13 -7.65
N GLY A 22 -11.21 5.87 -7.20
CA GLY A 22 -12.25 5.33 -6.34
C GLY A 22 -12.30 5.99 -4.95
N LEU A 23 -11.15 6.35 -4.38
CA LEU A 23 -11.09 7.15 -3.13
C LEU A 23 -11.66 8.55 -3.35
N VAL A 24 -11.30 9.22 -4.44
CA VAL A 24 -11.84 10.56 -4.80
C VAL A 24 -13.36 10.49 -4.98
N ILE A 25 -13.86 9.49 -5.69
CA ILE A 25 -15.30 9.26 -5.86
C ILE A 25 -15.98 9.06 -4.50
N THR A 26 -15.35 8.33 -3.58
CA THR A 26 -15.88 8.11 -2.23
C THR A 26 -15.99 9.40 -1.42
N VAL A 27 -15.01 10.31 -1.56
CA VAL A 27 -15.03 11.62 -0.91
C VAL A 27 -16.16 12.50 -1.47
N ILE A 28 -16.35 12.49 -2.78
CA ILE A 28 -17.37 13.31 -3.48
C ILE A 28 -18.78 12.77 -3.24
N ASN A 29 -18.97 11.45 -3.36
CA ASN A 29 -20.26 10.79 -3.27
C ASN A 29 -20.23 9.67 -2.24
N LYS A 30 -20.75 9.97 -1.05
CA LYS A 30 -20.80 9.02 0.08
C LYS A 30 -21.63 7.76 -0.19
N ASN A 31 -22.48 7.75 -1.22
CA ASN A 31 -23.23 6.56 -1.63
C ASN A 31 -22.32 5.52 -2.32
N ILE A 32 -21.23 5.97 -2.94
CA ILE A 32 -20.23 5.10 -3.58
C ILE A 32 -19.02 5.04 -2.65
N ARG A 33 -19.06 4.13 -1.68
CA ARG A 33 -18.01 4.00 -0.67
C ARG A 33 -17.05 2.88 -1.01
N LEU A 34 -16.01 3.17 -1.80
CA LEU A 34 -14.96 2.20 -2.10
C LEU A 34 -14.15 1.91 -0.83
N TRP A 35 -13.77 2.96 -0.09
CA TRP A 35 -13.05 2.85 1.18
C TRP A 35 -13.58 3.81 2.26
N PRO A 36 -13.67 3.38 3.53
CA PRO A 36 -13.59 1.99 3.97
C PRO A 36 -14.78 1.18 3.41
N PRO A 37 -14.57 -0.09 3.06
CA PRO A 37 -15.59 -0.90 2.42
C PRO A 37 -16.74 -1.20 3.39
N PRO A 38 -17.98 -1.39 2.89
CA PRO A 38 -19.14 -1.67 3.74
C PRO A 38 -19.06 -3.03 4.45
N GLY A 39 -18.28 -3.98 3.93
CA GLY A 39 -18.03 -5.26 4.58
C GLY A 39 -17.11 -6.16 3.75
N LYS A 40 -16.65 -7.26 4.35
CA LYS A 40 -15.67 -8.18 3.74
C LYS A 40 -16.15 -8.84 2.45
N ASN A 41 -17.45 -9.08 2.33
CA ASN A 41 -18.04 -9.75 1.18
C ASN A 41 -18.49 -8.77 0.09
N SER A 42 -18.18 -7.48 0.24
CA SER A 42 -18.60 -6.46 -0.72
C SER A 42 -17.62 -6.39 -1.89
N TRP A 43 -18.10 -6.03 -3.08
CA TRP A 43 -17.24 -5.86 -4.24
C TRP A 43 -16.22 -4.73 -4.02
N GLN A 44 -16.54 -3.72 -3.21
CA GLN A 44 -15.65 -2.60 -2.87
C GLN A 44 -14.43 -3.06 -2.08
N PHE A 45 -14.63 -4.01 -1.15
CA PHE A 45 -13.55 -4.62 -0.38
C PHE A 45 -12.55 -5.31 -1.32
N TRP A 46 -13.05 -6.20 -2.17
CA TRP A 46 -12.21 -6.96 -3.09
C TRP A 46 -11.56 -6.05 -4.15
N CYS A 47 -12.30 -5.09 -4.70
CA CYS A 47 -11.77 -4.12 -5.65
C CYS A 47 -10.57 -3.35 -5.04
N SER A 48 -10.75 -2.77 -3.84
CA SER A 48 -9.68 -2.03 -3.16
C SER A 48 -8.45 -2.88 -2.93
N TRP A 49 -8.63 -4.08 -2.38
CA TRP A 49 -7.50 -4.95 -2.01
C TRP A 49 -6.82 -5.59 -3.22
N ILE A 50 -7.55 -5.97 -4.27
CA ILE A 50 -6.98 -6.51 -5.51
C ILE A 50 -6.12 -5.47 -6.18
N PHE A 51 -6.65 -4.27 -6.48
CA PHE A 51 -5.88 -3.25 -7.20
C PHE A 51 -4.73 -2.69 -6.36
N THR A 52 -4.90 -2.57 -5.04
CA THR A 52 -3.80 -2.21 -4.13
C THR A 52 -2.70 -3.27 -4.17
N THR A 53 -3.05 -4.56 -4.08
CA THR A 53 -2.07 -5.66 -4.14
C THR A 53 -1.33 -5.68 -5.48
N ILE A 54 -2.05 -5.51 -6.60
CA ILE A 54 -1.44 -5.42 -7.93
C ILE A 54 -0.49 -4.22 -8.00
N ALA A 55 -0.89 -3.05 -7.51
CA ALA A 55 -0.05 -1.85 -7.53
C ALA A 55 1.24 -2.04 -6.73
N TYR A 56 1.16 -2.50 -5.48
CA TYR A 56 2.36 -2.74 -4.66
C TYR A 56 3.26 -3.83 -5.24
N SER A 57 2.67 -4.92 -5.74
CA SER A 57 3.44 -5.99 -6.40
C SER A 57 4.16 -5.47 -7.65
N GLY A 58 3.47 -4.64 -8.43
CA GLY A 58 4.01 -3.97 -9.61
C GLY A 58 5.19 -3.05 -9.28
N ILE A 59 5.11 -2.26 -8.21
CA ILE A 59 6.22 -1.41 -7.73
C ILE A 59 7.44 -2.26 -7.37
N ILE A 60 7.26 -3.38 -6.66
CA ILE A 60 8.36 -4.29 -6.31
C ILE A 60 8.99 -4.89 -7.58
N ILE A 61 8.17 -5.38 -8.51
CA ILE A 61 8.64 -5.96 -9.76
C ILE A 61 9.41 -4.92 -10.59
N LEU A 62 8.88 -3.70 -10.73
CA LEU A 62 9.56 -2.60 -11.44
C LEU A 62 10.89 -2.24 -10.78
N SER A 63 10.96 -2.25 -9.46
CA SER A 63 12.20 -1.97 -8.72
C SER A 63 13.29 -3.00 -9.02
N ILE A 64 12.93 -4.26 -9.24
CA ILE A 64 13.86 -5.34 -9.61
C ILE A 64 14.26 -5.23 -11.08
N LEU A 65 13.28 -5.04 -11.99
CA LEU A 65 13.52 -5.01 -13.43
C LEU A 65 14.29 -3.76 -13.88
N SER A 66 14.08 -2.63 -13.22
CA SER A 66 14.68 -1.33 -13.58
C SER A 66 15.85 -0.92 -12.68
N LYS A 67 16.40 -1.85 -11.88
CA LYS A 67 17.45 -1.57 -10.88
C LYS A 67 18.70 -0.87 -11.45
N ASP A 68 19.04 -1.16 -12.70
CA ASP A 68 20.26 -0.64 -13.34
C ASP A 68 20.08 0.79 -13.86
N ASN A 69 18.84 1.25 -14.02
CA ASN A 69 18.49 2.60 -14.47
C ASN A 69 18.29 3.61 -13.33
N PHE A 70 18.57 3.22 -12.08
CA PHE A 70 18.38 4.09 -10.92
C PHE A 70 19.52 5.13 -10.81
N ILE A 71 19.14 6.40 -10.59
CA ILE A 71 20.04 7.57 -10.58
C ILE A 71 21.20 7.39 -9.58
N PHE A 72 20.94 6.73 -8.44
CA PHE A 72 21.98 6.42 -7.47
C PHE A 72 22.59 5.04 -7.77
N SER A 73 23.74 5.04 -8.42
CA SER A 73 24.43 3.81 -8.88
C SER A 73 25.38 3.19 -7.85
N HIS A 74 25.70 3.90 -6.77
CA HIS A 74 26.63 3.40 -5.75
C HIS A 74 26.05 2.18 -5.01
N TRP A 75 26.91 1.18 -4.73
CA TRP A 75 26.49 -0.10 -4.14
C TRP A 75 25.82 0.03 -2.76
N SER A 76 26.09 1.12 -2.04
CA SER A 76 25.46 1.41 -0.73
C SER A 76 23.93 1.54 -0.80
N ARG A 77 23.36 1.74 -2.00
CA ARG A 77 21.91 1.76 -2.22
C ARG A 77 21.20 0.50 -1.73
N TYR A 78 21.87 -0.65 -1.84
CA TYR A 78 21.30 -1.92 -1.43
C TYR A 78 21.17 -2.05 0.10
N PRO A 79 22.24 -1.93 0.90
CA PRO A 79 22.09 -2.00 2.36
C PRO A 79 21.23 -0.88 2.94
N ILE A 80 21.28 0.34 2.37
CA ILE A 80 20.42 1.45 2.79
C ILE A 80 18.95 1.12 2.50
N GLY A 81 18.64 0.70 1.27
CA GLY A 81 17.27 0.33 0.90
C GLY A 81 16.72 -0.85 1.72
N ILE A 82 17.55 -1.87 1.99
CA ILE A 82 17.19 -3.01 2.85
C ILE A 82 16.90 -2.53 4.28
N ALA A 83 17.73 -1.64 4.83
CA ALA A 83 17.51 -1.09 6.17
C ALA A 83 16.17 -0.35 6.26
N PHE A 84 15.86 0.51 5.29
CA PHE A 84 14.57 1.20 5.23
C PHE A 84 13.39 0.23 5.06
N LEU A 85 13.53 -0.78 4.19
CA LEU A 85 12.50 -1.82 4.02
C LEU A 85 12.22 -2.57 5.32
N ILE A 86 13.26 -2.93 6.08
CA ILE A 86 13.10 -3.60 7.38
C ILE A 86 12.39 -2.68 8.38
N ILE A 87 12.80 -1.41 8.46
CA ILE A 87 12.18 -0.41 9.35
C ILE A 87 10.69 -0.26 9.00
N GLY A 88 10.36 -0.11 7.71
CA GLY A 88 8.99 -0.01 7.24
C GLY A 88 8.14 -1.23 7.61
N LEU A 89 8.66 -2.44 7.37
CA LEU A 89 8.00 -3.69 7.75
C LEU A 89 7.78 -3.81 9.26
N VAL A 90 8.73 -3.34 10.09
CA VAL A 90 8.57 -3.34 11.55
C VAL A 90 7.38 -2.45 11.95
N PHE A 91 7.27 -1.24 11.39
CA PHE A 91 6.13 -0.36 11.66
C PHE A 91 4.81 -0.94 11.15
N LEU A 92 4.80 -1.51 9.95
CA LEU A 92 3.63 -2.18 9.37
C LEU A 92 3.15 -3.32 10.27
N ILE A 93 4.03 -4.26 10.61
CA ILE A 93 3.70 -5.45 11.42
C ILE A 93 3.27 -5.02 12.83
N TRP A 94 3.96 -4.06 13.45
CA TRP A 94 3.59 -3.55 14.77
C TRP A 94 2.23 -2.86 14.76
N GLY A 95 1.95 -2.06 13.72
CA GLY A 95 0.66 -1.44 13.48
C GLY A 95 -0.45 -2.48 13.30
N ILE A 96 -0.26 -3.47 12.42
CA ILE A 96 -1.24 -4.54 12.16
C ILE A 96 -1.51 -5.36 13.42
N ARG A 97 -0.48 -5.75 14.16
CA ARG A 97 -0.64 -6.53 15.41
C ARG A 97 -1.42 -5.75 16.47
N THR A 98 -1.22 -4.43 16.53
CA THR A 98 -1.88 -3.57 17.52
C THR A 98 -3.32 -3.21 17.11
N LEU A 99 -3.59 -2.98 15.82
CA LEU A 99 -4.91 -2.63 15.32
C LEU A 99 -5.80 -3.85 14.99
N SER A 100 -5.20 -5.03 14.78
CA SER A 100 -5.73 -6.23 14.13
C SER A 100 -5.73 -6.19 12.61
N LEU A 101 -5.56 -7.36 11.98
CA LEU A 101 -5.73 -7.53 10.54
C LEU A 101 -7.14 -7.12 10.08
N HIS A 102 -8.18 -7.44 10.85
CA HIS A 102 -9.56 -7.15 10.47
C HIS A 102 -9.79 -5.64 10.26
N ALA A 103 -9.37 -4.82 11.22
CA ALA A 103 -9.49 -3.37 11.13
C ALA A 103 -8.48 -2.76 10.13
N SER A 104 -7.29 -3.34 9.99
CA SER A 104 -6.32 -2.93 8.96
C SER A 104 -6.84 -3.17 7.55
N LEU A 105 -7.70 -4.17 7.37
CA LEU A 105 -8.40 -4.44 6.12
C LEU A 105 -9.55 -3.44 5.82
N GLY A 106 -9.74 -2.41 6.65
CA GLY A 106 -10.76 -1.38 6.50
C GLY A 106 -12.13 -1.77 7.07
N LEU A 107 -12.23 -2.92 7.73
CA LEU A 107 -13.46 -3.39 8.35
C LEU A 107 -13.66 -2.73 9.73
N LYS A 108 -14.88 -2.80 10.25
CA LYS A 108 -15.24 -2.16 11.51
C LYS A 108 -14.32 -2.63 12.64
N GLY A 109 -13.74 -1.68 13.37
CA GLY A 109 -12.89 -1.92 14.53
C GLY A 109 -13.16 -0.91 15.64
N THR A 110 -12.36 -0.99 16.70
CA THR A 110 -12.40 -0.04 17.83
C THR A 110 -11.24 0.97 17.71
N LEU A 111 -11.39 2.10 18.40
CA LEU A 111 -10.34 3.09 18.48
C LEU A 111 -9.16 2.56 19.31
N ILE A 112 -7.96 2.56 18.74
CA ILE A 112 -6.72 2.17 19.42
C ILE A 112 -5.83 3.41 19.65
N THR A 113 -5.30 3.54 20.86
CA THR A 113 -4.47 4.69 21.29
C THR A 113 -3.20 4.26 22.03
N TYR A 114 -2.84 2.98 21.98
CA TYR A 114 -1.63 2.41 22.59
C TYR A 114 -0.71 1.79 21.53
N GLY A 115 0.47 1.35 21.95
CA GLY A 115 1.50 0.84 21.03
C GLY A 115 1.96 1.94 20.07
N PRO A 116 2.12 1.66 18.75
CA PRO A 116 2.57 2.67 17.80
C PRO A 116 1.53 3.77 17.59
N TYR A 117 0.24 3.47 17.85
CA TYR A 117 -0.87 4.41 17.73
C TYR A 117 -0.88 5.49 18.81
N LYS A 118 -0.01 5.40 19.83
CA LYS A 118 0.23 6.48 20.80
C LYS A 118 1.02 7.64 20.18
N TYR A 119 1.87 7.36 19.20
CA TYR A 119 2.78 8.34 18.60
C TYR A 119 2.25 8.93 17.29
N THR A 120 1.53 8.13 16.50
CA THR A 120 0.91 8.57 15.24
C THR A 120 -0.43 7.87 15.05
N ARG A 121 -1.37 8.51 14.37
CA ARG A 121 -2.67 7.92 14.02
C ARG A 121 -2.56 6.87 12.90
N ASN A 122 -1.42 6.84 12.21
CA ASN A 122 -1.21 6.15 10.94
C ASN A 122 0.15 5.44 10.87
N PRO A 123 0.50 4.56 11.85
CA PRO A 123 1.83 3.94 11.89
C PRO A 123 2.09 2.95 10.74
N GLN A 124 1.04 2.32 10.20
CA GLN A 124 1.17 1.45 9.03
C GLN A 124 1.58 2.25 7.79
N TYR A 125 0.91 3.38 7.53
CA TYR A 125 1.28 4.29 6.45
C TYR A 125 2.68 4.91 6.63
N LEU A 126 3.12 5.13 7.86
CA LEU A 126 4.50 5.55 8.12
C LEU A 126 5.51 4.47 7.71
N GLY A 127 5.15 3.19 7.81
CA GLY A 127 5.99 2.09 7.32
C GLY A 127 5.92 1.88 5.82
N ASP A 128 4.82 2.28 5.17
CA ASP A 128 4.63 2.18 3.72
C ASP A 128 5.39 3.26 2.91
N ILE A 129 5.69 4.42 3.54
CA ILE A 129 6.41 5.57 2.96
C ILE A 129 7.92 5.46 3.19
#